data_AF-B0VGV9-F1
#
_entry.id   AF-B0VGV9-F1
#
_cell.length_a   1.000
_cell.length_b   1.000
_cell.length_c   1.000
_cell.angle_alpha   90.00
_cell.angle_beta   90.00
_cell.angle_gamma   90.00
#
_symmetry.space_group_name_H-M   'P 1'
#
loop_
_entity.id
_entity.type
_entity.pdbx_description
1 polymer ?
#
loop_
_entity_poly.entity_id
_entity_poly.type
_entity_poly.pdbx_seq_one_letter_code
_entity_poly.pdbx_strand_id
1 'polypeptide(L)'
;MLQENRKDGVKWLFWGWFIVVLVLNVIPLGKETNRSLSGNKIYQFRLDYVVHSLTFLVFAWIWVLGKIKNVCWFEGNEVLKFGGIVFISALGLELLQIIIPYRTFNPMDMIANLFGALLAMLFILISHREHRSHRKEIYNTKI
;
A
#
# COMPACT_ATOMS: atom_id res chain seq x y z
N MET A 1 23.46 13.09 -10.71
CA MET A 1 22.21 13.71 -11.22
C MET A 1 21.14 12.70 -11.65
N LEU A 2 21.27 11.94 -12.75
CA LEU A 2 20.16 11.08 -13.25
C LEU A 2 19.76 9.92 -12.30
N GLN A 3 20.72 9.27 -11.62
CA GLN A 3 20.41 8.19 -10.69
C GLN A 3 19.78 8.69 -9.38
N GLU A 4 20.19 9.86 -8.90
CA GLU A 4 19.69 10.49 -7.70
C GLU A 4 18.22 10.91 -7.89
N ASN A 5 17.95 11.60 -8.99
CA ASN A 5 16.58 11.99 -9.40
C ASN A 5 15.65 10.77 -9.57
N ARG A 6 16.19 9.62 -10.03
CA ARG A 6 15.44 8.35 -10.13
C ARG A 6 15.11 7.71 -8.78
N LYS A 7 15.94 7.90 -7.75
CA LYS A 7 15.68 7.41 -6.39
C LYS A 7 14.61 8.26 -5.71
N ASP A 8 14.70 9.58 -5.91
CA ASP A 8 13.72 10.53 -5.40
C ASP A 8 12.33 10.29 -6.02
N GLY A 9 12.28 10.00 -7.33
CA GLY A 9 11.02 9.65 -8.00
C GLY A 9 10.26 8.49 -7.36
N VAL A 10 10.96 7.46 -6.85
CA VAL A 10 10.30 6.32 -6.19
C VAL A 10 9.78 6.68 -4.79
N LYS A 11 10.49 7.54 -4.06
CA LYS A 11 9.99 8.09 -2.79
C LYS A 11 8.76 8.96 -3.02
N TRP A 12 8.75 9.75 -4.09
CA TRP A 12 7.57 10.52 -4.51
C TRP A 12 6.41 9.63 -4.92
N LEU A 13 6.65 8.49 -5.57
CA LEU A 13 5.59 7.52 -5.86
C LEU A 13 4.94 6.97 -4.58
N PHE A 14 5.72 6.69 -3.54
CA PHE A 14 5.18 6.27 -2.25
C PHE A 14 4.27 7.33 -1.63
N TRP A 15 4.75 8.56 -1.49
CA TRP A 15 3.97 9.65 -0.89
C TRP A 15 2.78 10.08 -1.75
N GLY A 16 2.96 10.11 -3.07
CA GLY A 16 1.90 10.40 -4.02
C GLY A 16 0.79 9.35 -3.97
N TRP A 17 1.16 8.06 -3.95
CA TRP A 17 0.18 6.98 -3.78
C TRP A 17 -0.52 7.09 -2.43
N PHE A 18 0.22 7.35 -1.35
CA PHE A 18 -0.35 7.55 -0.02
C PHE A 18 -1.43 8.64 0.01
N ILE A 19 -1.15 9.80 -0.61
CA ILE A 19 -2.12 10.89 -0.74
C ILE A 19 -3.33 10.45 -1.56
N VAL A 20 -3.15 9.72 -2.67
CA VAL A 20 -4.26 9.18 -3.47
C VAL A 20 -5.15 8.28 -2.62
N VAL A 21 -4.58 7.34 -1.85
CA VAL A 21 -5.35 6.45 -0.97
C VAL A 21 -6.14 7.24 0.07
N LEU A 22 -5.51 8.26 0.68
CA LEU A 22 -6.16 9.14 1.66
C LEU A 22 -7.33 9.91 1.04
N VAL A 23 -7.13 10.51 -0.13
CA VAL A 23 -8.17 11.27 -0.86
C VAL A 23 -9.34 10.37 -1.25
N LEU A 24 -9.07 9.17 -1.76
CA LEU A 24 -10.11 8.20 -2.13
C LEU A 24 -10.93 7.73 -0.92
N ASN A 25 -10.31 7.68 0.26
CA ASN A 25 -11.01 7.29 1.49
C ASN A 25 -11.89 8.42 2.03
N VAL A 26 -11.42 9.68 1.97
CA VAL A 26 -12.17 10.84 2.46
C VAL A 26 -13.29 11.26 1.50
N ILE A 27 -13.02 11.35 0.20
CA ILE A 27 -13.98 11.86 -0.78
C ILE A 27 -14.97 10.75 -1.16
N PRO A 28 -16.30 10.92 -0.95
CA PRO A 28 -17.27 9.97 -1.43
C PRO A 28 -17.29 9.97 -2.96
N LEU A 29 -16.91 8.85 -3.57
CA LEU A 29 -17.15 8.63 -4.99
C LEU A 29 -18.66 8.60 -5.19
N GLY A 30 -19.19 9.62 -5.87
CA GLY A 30 -20.61 9.99 -5.90
C GLY A 30 -21.57 8.83 -6.21
N LYS A 31 -22.81 8.95 -5.70
CA LYS A 31 -23.89 7.93 -5.77
C LYS A 31 -24.23 7.43 -7.19
N GLU A 32 -23.80 8.11 -8.25
CA GLU A 32 -24.09 7.79 -9.66
C GLU A 32 -23.24 6.64 -10.21
N THR A 33 -21.96 6.51 -9.81
CA THR A 33 -21.13 5.35 -10.19
C THR A 33 -21.62 4.04 -9.56
N ASN A 34 -22.31 4.13 -8.43
CA ASN A 34 -22.94 2.96 -7.78
C ASN A 34 -24.25 2.52 -8.46
N ARG A 35 -24.93 3.39 -9.22
CA ARG A 35 -26.19 3.02 -9.93
C ARG A 35 -25.95 2.25 -11.22
N SER A 36 -24.88 2.56 -11.96
CA SER A 36 -24.52 1.80 -13.17
C SER A 36 -24.02 0.37 -12.86
N LEU A 37 -23.72 0.05 -11.59
CA LEU A 37 -23.36 -1.30 -11.12
C LEU A 37 -24.49 -1.99 -10.33
N SER A 38 -25.64 -1.35 -10.17
CA SER A 38 -26.77 -1.78 -9.31
C SER A 38 -27.68 -2.84 -9.96
N GLY A 39 -27.17 -3.64 -10.90
CA GLY A 39 -27.97 -4.66 -11.60
C GLY A 39 -28.17 -5.97 -10.82
N ASN A 40 -27.22 -6.39 -9.98
CA ASN A 40 -27.22 -7.74 -9.41
C ASN A 40 -26.81 -7.76 -7.93
N LYS A 41 -27.79 -7.81 -7.02
CA LYS A 41 -27.60 -7.88 -5.55
C LYS A 41 -26.79 -9.10 -5.04
N ILE A 42 -26.58 -10.13 -5.87
CA ILE A 42 -25.74 -11.29 -5.52
C ILE A 42 -24.23 -11.01 -5.77
N TYR A 43 -23.93 -10.08 -6.69
CA TYR A 43 -22.57 -9.55 -6.95
C TYR A 43 -22.20 -8.37 -6.02
N GLN A 44 -23.00 -8.09 -5.00
CA GLN A 44 -22.60 -7.30 -3.83
C GLN A 44 -21.73 -8.11 -2.85
N PHE A 45 -21.15 -9.24 -3.29
CA PHE A 45 -19.78 -9.60 -2.89
C PHE A 45 -18.82 -8.54 -3.46
N ARG A 46 -18.95 -7.38 -2.81
CA ARG A 46 -18.42 -6.05 -2.99
C ARG A 46 -17.02 -6.02 -3.63
N LEU A 47 -16.97 -5.75 -4.94
CA LEU A 47 -15.76 -5.46 -5.73
C LEU A 47 -14.86 -4.42 -5.04
N ASP A 48 -15.47 -3.53 -4.26
CA ASP A 48 -14.82 -2.56 -3.41
C ASP A 48 -13.96 -3.20 -2.30
N TYR A 49 -14.31 -4.35 -1.71
CA TYR A 49 -13.39 -5.05 -0.79
C TYR A 49 -12.10 -5.48 -1.49
N VAL A 50 -12.20 -5.91 -2.75
CA VAL A 50 -11.04 -6.26 -3.56
C VAL A 50 -10.23 -5.00 -3.86
N VAL A 51 -10.88 -3.89 -4.19
CA VAL A 51 -10.22 -2.59 -4.39
C VAL A 51 -9.50 -2.13 -3.12
N HIS A 52 -10.14 -2.24 -1.95
CA HIS A 52 -9.55 -1.95 -0.65
C HIS A 52 -8.25 -2.75 -0.44
N SER A 53 -8.32 -4.07 -0.61
CA SER A 53 -7.15 -4.95 -0.47
C SER A 53 -6.05 -4.62 -1.49
N LEU A 54 -6.42 -4.42 -2.76
CA LEU A 54 -5.49 -4.14 -3.86
C LEU A 54 -4.79 -2.80 -3.69
N THR A 55 -5.49 -1.80 -3.16
CA THR A 55 -4.95 -0.46 -2.91
C THR A 55 -3.76 -0.50 -1.97
N PHE A 56 -3.83 -1.34 -0.94
CA PHE A 56 -2.70 -1.57 -0.02
C PHE A 56 -1.61 -2.45 -0.64
N LEU A 57 -1.96 -3.39 -1.51
CA LEU A 57 -0.99 -4.24 -2.21
C LEU A 57 -0.06 -3.45 -3.15
N VAL A 58 -0.51 -2.32 -3.70
CA VAL A 58 0.34 -1.42 -4.51
C VAL A 58 1.57 -0.94 -3.74
N PHE A 59 1.49 -0.76 -2.41
CA PHE A 59 2.67 -0.39 -1.61
C PHE A 59 3.78 -1.46 -1.65
N ALA A 60 3.45 -2.74 -1.80
CA ALA A 60 4.46 -3.78 -1.98
C ALA A 60 5.18 -3.65 -3.33
N TRP A 61 4.45 -3.33 -4.40
CA TRP A 61 5.07 -3.07 -5.70
C TRP A 61 5.99 -1.85 -5.65
N ILE A 62 5.55 -0.78 -5.01
CA ILE A 62 6.37 0.42 -4.77
C ILE A 62 7.65 0.03 -4.03
N TRP A 63 7.56 -0.77 -2.96
CA TRP A 63 8.71 -1.28 -2.22
C TRP A 63 9.70 -2.04 -3.11
N VAL A 64 9.20 -3.01 -3.88
CA VAL A 64 10.02 -3.85 -4.78
C VAL A 64 10.75 -2.97 -5.82
N LEU A 65 10.06 -2.00 -6.41
CA LEU A 65 10.67 -1.02 -7.32
C LEU A 65 11.79 -0.21 -6.65
N GLY A 66 11.60 0.16 -5.39
CA GLY A 66 12.64 0.80 -4.58
C GLY A 66 13.86 -0.10 -4.38
N LYS A 67 13.67 -1.39 -4.11
CA LYS A 67 14.77 -2.36 -3.96
C LYS A 67 15.55 -2.57 -5.25
N ILE A 68 14.86 -2.70 -6.39
CA ILE A 68 15.49 -2.77 -7.71
C ILE A 68 16.38 -1.53 -7.97
N LYS A 69 15.91 -0.34 -7.58
CA LYS A 69 16.65 0.92 -7.73
C LYS A 69 17.64 1.22 -6.58
N ASN A 70 17.85 0.29 -5.66
CA ASN A 70 18.68 0.46 -4.46
C ASN A 70 18.34 1.74 -3.66
N VAL A 71 17.04 2.02 -3.51
CA VAL A 71 16.52 3.09 -2.66
C VAL A 71 16.52 2.64 -1.21
N CYS A 72 17.08 3.48 -0.33
CA CYS A 72 16.86 3.35 1.11
C CYS A 72 15.59 4.12 1.47
N TRP A 73 14.58 3.40 1.97
CA TRP A 73 13.28 3.97 2.33
C TRP A 73 13.36 4.80 3.61
N PHE A 74 13.95 4.21 4.64
CA PHE A 74 14.15 4.84 5.94
C PHE A 74 15.46 4.35 6.56
N GLU A 75 16.16 5.21 7.28
CA GLU A 75 17.34 4.81 8.03
C GLU A 75 16.99 3.82 9.16
N GLY A 76 17.83 2.81 9.34
CA GLY A 76 17.62 1.74 10.33
C GLY A 76 16.66 0.66 9.83
N ASN A 77 15.65 0.31 10.64
CA ASN A 77 14.72 -0.79 10.36
C ASN A 77 13.64 -0.39 9.33
N GLU A 78 14.05 -0.29 8.07
CA GLU A 78 13.21 0.11 6.94
C GLU A 78 11.95 -0.74 6.76
N VAL A 79 12.02 -2.05 7.02
CA VAL A 79 10.88 -2.96 6.84
C VAL A 79 9.80 -2.66 7.88
N LEU A 80 10.19 -2.50 9.16
CA LEU A 80 9.25 -2.15 10.21
C LEU A 80 8.64 -0.76 10.00
N LYS A 81 9.44 0.23 9.59
CA LYS A 81 8.93 1.60 9.36
C LYS A 81 7.96 1.65 8.18
N PHE A 82 8.36 1.10 7.04
CA PHE A 82 7.51 1.08 5.84
C PHE A 82 6.26 0.23 6.06
N GLY A 83 6.41 -1.00 6.55
CA GLY A 83 5.30 -1.89 6.86
C GLY A 83 4.37 -1.32 7.93
N GLY A 84 4.94 -0.67 8.95
CA GLY A 84 4.18 0.00 10.01
C GLY A 84 3.32 1.14 9.47
N ILE A 85 3.84 1.99 8.57
CA ILE A 85 3.05 3.05 7.93
C ILE A 85 1.89 2.42 7.14
N VAL A 86 2.16 1.41 6.31
CA VAL A 86 1.12 0.73 5.50
C VAL A 86 0.04 0.12 6.40
N PHE A 87 0.42 -0.59 7.46
CA PHE A 87 -0.50 -1.25 8.38
C PHE A 87 -1.32 -0.26 9.21
N ILE A 88 -0.68 0.74 9.80
CA ILE A 88 -1.37 1.80 10.56
C ILE A 88 -2.35 2.54 9.66
N SER A 89 -2.01 2.73 8.39
CA SER A 89 -2.90 3.42 7.43
C SER A 89 -4.10 2.56 7.03
N ALA A 90 -3.93 1.25 6.92
CA ALA A 90 -5.02 0.31 6.67
C ALA A 90 -6.10 0.35 7.76
N LEU A 91 -5.67 0.48 9.03
CA LEU A 91 -6.57 0.71 10.17
C LEU A 91 -7.09 2.14 10.20
N GLY A 92 -6.17 3.11 10.14
CA GLY A 92 -6.43 4.51 10.42
C GLY A 92 -7.36 5.16 9.41
N LEU A 93 -7.31 4.78 8.13
CA LEU A 93 -8.23 5.31 7.13
C LEU A 93 -9.67 4.90 7.39
N GLU A 94 -9.91 3.65 7.80
CA GLU A 94 -11.26 3.21 8.11
C GLU A 94 -11.77 3.82 9.43
N LEU A 95 -10.89 3.93 10.44
CA LEU A 95 -11.22 4.63 11.69
C LEU A 95 -11.48 6.14 11.48
N LEU A 96 -10.78 6.77 10.54
CA LEU A 96 -10.99 8.18 10.19
C LEU A 96 -12.42 8.44 9.71
N GLN A 97 -13.05 7.46 9.05
CA GLN A 97 -14.43 7.59 8.58
C GLN A 97 -15.45 7.74 9.72
N ILE A 98 -15.12 7.34 10.95
CA ILE A 98 -15.97 7.57 12.13
C ILE A 98 -16.19 9.07 12.37
N ILE A 99 -15.19 9.89 12.03
CA ILE A 99 -15.19 11.34 12.28
C ILE A 99 -15.75 12.11 11.08
N ILE A 100 -15.82 11.48 9.90
CA ILE A 100 -16.29 12.11 8.66
C ILE A 100 -17.82 11.97 8.57
N PRO A 101 -18.60 13.06 8.67
CA PRO A 101 -20.06 12.99 8.81
C PRO A 101 -20.80 12.39 7.61
N TYR A 102 -20.14 12.29 6.46
CA TYR A 102 -20.71 11.74 5.21
C TYR A 102 -20.18 10.35 4.85
N ARG A 103 -19.37 9.72 5.72
CA ARG A 103 -18.86 8.35 5.58
C ARG A 103 -19.35 7.50 6.76
N THR A 104 -19.38 6.19 6.58
CA THR A 104 -19.80 5.25 7.62
C THR A 104 -18.72 4.22 7.78
N PHE A 105 -18.23 4.07 9.01
CA PHE A 105 -17.29 3.02 9.36
C PHE A 105 -17.86 1.63 9.02
N ASN A 106 -17.05 0.84 8.35
CA ASN A 106 -17.40 -0.50 7.93
C ASN A 106 -16.32 -1.51 8.36
N PRO A 107 -16.63 -2.41 9.31
CA PRO A 107 -15.70 -3.44 9.75
C PRO A 107 -15.17 -4.33 8.61
N MET A 108 -15.99 -4.59 7.57
CA MET A 108 -15.57 -5.42 6.45
C MET A 108 -14.54 -4.72 5.56
N ASP A 109 -14.65 -3.40 5.38
CA ASP A 109 -13.65 -2.60 4.66
C ASP A 109 -12.34 -2.52 5.44
N MET A 110 -12.42 -2.44 6.77
CA MET A 110 -11.24 -2.53 7.64
C MET A 110 -10.52 -3.87 7.47
N ILE A 111 -11.26 -4.99 7.49
CA ILE A 111 -10.70 -6.34 7.28
C ILE A 111 -10.06 -6.45 5.89
N ALA A 112 -10.71 -5.92 4.85
CA ALA A 112 -10.16 -5.91 3.49
C ALA A 112 -8.86 -5.08 3.39
N ASN A 113 -8.84 -3.87 3.94
CA ASN A 113 -7.63 -3.04 4.01
C ASN A 113 -6.49 -3.77 4.74
N LEU A 114 -6.80 -4.36 5.90
CA LEU A 114 -5.84 -5.13 6.70
C LEU A 114 -5.31 -6.34 5.94
N PHE A 115 -6.17 -7.08 5.25
CA PHE A 115 -5.76 -8.22 4.44
C PHE A 115 -4.77 -7.79 3.34
N GLY A 116 -5.07 -6.72 2.62
CA GLY A 116 -4.16 -6.12 1.63
C GLY A 116 -2.84 -5.67 2.24
N ALA A 117 -2.87 -5.03 3.41
CA ALA A 117 -1.67 -4.58 4.11
C ALA A 117 -0.81 -5.74 4.64
N LEU A 118 -1.43 -6.80 5.17
CA LEU A 118 -0.73 -8.01 5.61
C LEU A 118 -0.03 -8.71 4.44
N LEU A 119 -0.73 -8.85 3.30
CA LEU A 119 -0.11 -9.37 2.08
C LEU A 119 1.03 -8.48 1.60
N ALA A 120 0.85 -7.16 1.63
CA ALA A 120 1.91 -6.23 1.24
C ALA A 120 3.14 -6.38 2.14
N MET A 121 2.96 -6.49 3.46
CA MET A 121 4.06 -6.72 4.40
C MET A 121 4.76 -8.06 4.16
N LEU A 122 4.02 -9.13 3.83
CA LEU A 122 4.60 -10.41 3.47
C LEU A 122 5.53 -10.27 2.25
N PHE A 123 5.07 -9.61 1.18
CA PHE A 123 5.90 -9.36 -0.01
C PHE A 123 7.11 -8.47 0.29
N ILE A 124 6.95 -7.44 1.12
CA ILE A 124 8.04 -6.57 1.59
C ILE A 124 9.11 -7.40 2.32
N LEU A 125 8.70 -8.29 3.23
CA LEU A 125 9.60 -9.14 4.00
C LEU A 125 10.36 -10.11 3.10
N ILE A 126 9.67 -10.78 2.18
CA ILE A 126 10.29 -11.70 1.21
C ILE A 126 11.29 -10.92 0.34
N SER A 127 10.84 -9.82 -0.27
CA SER A 127 11.69 -8.97 -1.13
C SER A 127 12.93 -8.46 -0.40
N HIS A 128 12.80 -8.04 0.86
CA HIS A 128 13.93 -7.59 1.65
C HIS A 128 14.94 -8.71 1.96
N ARG A 129 14.44 -9.93 2.27
CA ARG A 129 15.29 -11.10 2.52
C ARG A 129 16.07 -11.48 1.27
N GLU A 130 15.41 -11.57 0.11
CA GLU A 130 16.04 -11.89 -1.17
C GLU A 130 17.10 -10.84 -1.55
N HIS A 131 16.76 -9.55 -1.43
CA HIS A 131 17.70 -8.47 -1.74
C HIS A 131 18.96 -8.52 -0.86
N ARG A 132 18.80 -8.80 0.45
CA ARG A 132 19.95 -8.98 1.35
C ARG A 132 20.76 -10.23 1.04
N SER A 133 20.12 -11.33 0.64
CA SER A 133 20.80 -12.57 0.27
C SER A 133 21.72 -12.36 -0.93
N HIS A 134 21.19 -11.80 -2.02
CA HIS A 134 21.96 -11.49 -3.22
C HIS A 134 23.12 -10.52 -2.97
N ARG A 135 22.91 -9.50 -2.12
CA ARG A 135 23.99 -8.57 -1.75
C ARG A 135 25.14 -9.29 -1.05
N LYS A 136 24.85 -10.23 -0.13
CA LYS A 136 25.89 -10.99 0.58
C LYS A 136 26.69 -11.89 -0.37
N GLU A 137 26.01 -12.55 -1.30
CA GLU A 137 26.65 -13.41 -2.31
C GLU A 137 27.64 -12.64 -3.19
N ILE A 138 27.27 -11.42 -3.63
CA ILE A 138 28.16 -10.55 -4.40
C ILE A 138 29.40 -10.12 -3.59
N TYR A 139 29.27 -9.93 -2.28
CA TYR A 139 30.43 -9.58 -1.45
C TYR A 139 31.35 -10.79 -1.24
N ASN A 140 30.80 -11.97 -0.99
CA ASN A 140 31.59 -13.19 -0.79
C ASN A 140 32.34 -13.65 -2.04
N THR A 141 31.84 -13.34 -3.25
CA THR A 141 32.50 -13.69 -4.53
C THR A 141 33.59 -12.71 -4.95
N LYS A 142 33.74 -11.58 -4.26
CA LYS A 142 34.77 -10.56 -4.52
C LYS A 142 35.98 -10.64 -3.58
N ILE A 143 36.02 -11.64 -2.70
CA ILE A 143 37.15 -11.97 -1.81
C ILE A 143 37.87 -13.17 -2.42
#